data_AF-A0A068U4U8-F1
#
_entry.id   AF-A0A068U4U8-F1
#
_cell.length_a   1.000
_cell.length_b   1.000
_cell.length_c   1.000
_cell.angle_alpha   90.00
_cell.angle_beta   90.00
_cell.angle_gamma   90.00
#
_symmetry.space_group_name_H-M   'P 1'
#
loop_
_entity.id
_entity.type
_entity.pdbx_description
1 polymer ?
#
loop_
_entity_poly.entity_id
_entity_poly.type
_entity_poly.pdbx_seq_one_letter_code
_entity_poly.pdbx_strand_id
1 'polypeptide(L)'
;MQEETELAKATLNKAANKEVPGQRSVIVRVDEVVEVAASDQEISTRPFQLVIGRVWKGTAFGGFKSRSQVPWLVDKYMKKEIKVDEYVTHNLTLKEINKAFDLMHEGDCLRVVLSVFE
;
A
#
# COMPACT_ATOMS: atom_id res chain seq x y z
N MET A 1 -22.01 19.10 -8.29
CA MET A 1 -20.86 18.21 -8.58
C MET A 1 -19.69 18.34 -7.60
N GLN A 2 -18.96 19.47 -7.51
CA GLN A 2 -17.85 19.57 -6.53
C GLN A 2 -18.36 19.51 -5.07
N GLU A 3 -19.52 20.11 -4.79
CA GLU A 3 -20.11 20.19 -3.45
C GLU A 3 -20.64 18.83 -2.93
N GLU A 4 -21.23 18.01 -3.80
CA GLU A 4 -21.70 16.66 -3.47
C GLU A 4 -20.54 15.69 -3.19
N THR A 5 -19.42 15.89 -3.88
CA THR A 5 -18.21 15.06 -3.71
C THR A 5 -17.53 15.35 -2.38
N GLU A 6 -17.51 16.61 -1.94
CA GLU A 6 -17.00 17.00 -0.62
C GLU A 6 -17.94 16.57 0.51
N LEU A 7 -19.27 16.60 0.29
CA LEU A 7 -20.25 16.07 1.23
C LEU A 7 -20.12 14.55 1.42
N ALA A 8 -19.85 13.80 0.34
CA ALA A 8 -19.60 12.37 0.39
C ALA A 8 -18.31 12.05 1.17
N LYS A 9 -17.21 12.77 0.91
CA LYS A 9 -15.95 12.64 1.66
C LYS A 9 -16.10 13.00 3.14
N ALA A 10 -16.85 14.06 3.45
CA ALA A 10 -17.12 14.47 4.83
C ALA A 10 -17.95 13.43 5.59
N THR A 11 -18.93 12.82 4.90
CA THR A 11 -19.77 11.76 5.49
C THR A 11 -18.98 10.48 5.73
N LEU A 12 -18.09 10.10 4.80
CA LEU A 12 -17.17 8.96 4.96
C LEU A 12 -16.17 9.16 6.12
N ASN A 13 -15.58 10.35 6.23
CA ASN A 13 -14.67 10.67 7.34
C ASN A 13 -15.39 10.71 8.69
N LYS A 14 -16.65 11.15 8.72
CA LYS A 14 -17.49 11.17 9.94
C LYS A 14 -17.91 9.76 10.38
N ALA A 15 -18.03 8.82 9.44
CA ALA A 15 -18.30 7.41 9.74
C ALA A 15 -17.06 6.68 10.25
N ALA A 16 -15.86 7.05 9.78
CA ALA A 16 -14.60 6.43 10.19
C ALA A 16 -14.20 6.72 11.66
N ASN A 17 -14.66 7.84 12.24
CA ASN A 17 -14.22 8.32 13.56
C ASN A 17 -15.31 8.32 14.66
N LYS A 18 -16.43 7.61 14.48
CA LYS A 18 -17.44 7.48 15.54
C LYS A 18 -17.21 6.22 16.36
N GLU A 19 -16.51 6.36 17.49
CA GLU A 19 -16.68 5.42 18.59
C GLU A 19 -17.96 5.79 19.37
N VAL A 20 -18.96 4.91 19.33
CA VAL A 20 -20.24 5.10 20.04
C VAL A 20 -20.16 4.35 21.39
N PRO A 21 -20.36 5.02 22.54
CA PRO A 21 -20.32 4.37 23.84
C PRO A 21 -21.41 3.30 23.95
N GLY A 22 -21.03 2.05 24.21
CA GLY A 22 -21.95 0.91 24.33
C GLY A 22 -22.11 0.06 23.07
N GLN A 23 -21.41 0.38 21.97
CA GLN A 23 -21.44 -0.44 20.77
C GLN A 23 -20.54 -1.67 20.96
N ARG A 24 -21.14 -2.87 21.03
CA ARG A 24 -20.41 -4.14 20.89
C ARG A 24 -19.50 -4.00 19.67
N SER A 25 -18.21 -4.17 19.86
CA SER A 25 -17.19 -4.02 18.82
C SER A 25 -17.53 -4.92 17.63
N VAL A 26 -18.12 -4.34 16.60
CA VAL A 26 -18.24 -4.99 15.30
C VAL A 26 -16.86 -4.86 14.68
N ILE A 27 -16.12 -5.97 14.59
CA ILE A 27 -14.83 -6.01 13.92
C ILE A 27 -15.07 -5.74 12.43
N VAL A 28 -14.88 -4.48 12.03
CA VAL A 28 -14.85 -4.08 10.62
C VAL A 28 -13.53 -4.58 10.04
N ARG A 29 -13.59 -5.65 9.23
CA ARG A 29 -12.42 -6.11 8.47
C ARG A 29 -12.29 -5.23 7.23
N VAL A 30 -11.13 -4.60 7.09
CA VAL A 30 -10.77 -3.79 5.92
C VAL A 30 -9.88 -4.65 5.02
N ASP A 31 -10.29 -4.81 3.77
CA ASP A 31 -9.49 -5.49 2.76
C ASP A 31 -8.94 -4.40 1.82
N GLU A 32 -7.61 -4.24 1.82
CA GLU A 32 -6.90 -3.21 1.05
C GLU A 32 -6.18 -3.85 -0.15
N VAL A 33 -6.53 -3.40 -1.36
CA VAL A 33 -5.89 -3.84 -2.60
C VAL A 33 -4.65 -2.98 -2.83
N VAL A 34 -3.48 -3.63 -2.74
CA VAL A 34 -2.15 -3.01 -2.96
C VAL A 34 -1.55 -3.46 -4.30
N GLU A 35 -2.01 -4.59 -4.83
CA GLU A 35 -1.51 -5.19 -6.06
C GLU A 35 -2.16 -4.60 -7.32
N VAL A 36 -1.45 -4.70 -8.45
CA VAL A 36 -1.94 -4.24 -9.76
C VAL A 36 -2.37 -5.47 -10.57
N ALA A 37 -3.65 -5.55 -10.89
CA ALA A 37 -4.19 -6.61 -11.75
C ALA A 37 -3.81 -6.38 -13.22
N ALA A 38 -3.73 -7.48 -13.99
CA ALA A 38 -3.58 -7.41 -15.44
C ALA A 38 -4.81 -6.76 -16.10
N SER A 39 -4.68 -6.38 -17.38
CA SER A 39 -5.80 -5.83 -18.15
C SER A 39 -7.00 -6.78 -18.12
N ASP A 40 -8.20 -6.19 -18.06
CA ASP A 40 -9.48 -6.88 -18.15
C ASP A 40 -9.73 -7.92 -17.04
N GLN A 41 -9.03 -7.79 -15.91
CA GLN A 41 -9.28 -8.58 -14.71
C GLN A 41 -10.24 -7.84 -13.77
N GLU A 42 -11.31 -8.53 -13.37
CA GLU A 42 -12.30 -8.00 -12.45
C GLU A 42 -12.25 -8.73 -11.09
N ILE A 43 -12.42 -7.95 -10.03
CA ILE A 43 -12.59 -8.45 -8.68
C ILE A 43 -14.08 -8.50 -8.35
N SER A 44 -14.57 -9.63 -7.89
CA SER A 44 -15.99 -9.81 -7.55
C SER A 44 -16.14 -10.45 -6.17
N THR A 45 -17.20 -10.04 -5.46
CA THR A 45 -17.56 -10.63 -4.17
C THR A 45 -19.07 -10.60 -3.97
N ARG A 46 -19.57 -11.34 -2.97
CA ARG A 46 -21.00 -11.33 -2.62
C ARG A 46 -21.34 -9.98 -1.96
N PRO A 47 -22.33 -9.22 -2.45
CA PRO A 47 -22.69 -7.91 -1.90
C PRO A 47 -22.96 -7.92 -0.39
N PHE A 48 -23.52 -9.03 0.11
CA PHE A 48 -23.76 -9.22 1.54
C PHE A 48 -22.50 -9.06 2.41
N GLN A 49 -21.31 -9.34 1.85
CA GLN A 49 -20.04 -9.14 2.57
C GLN A 49 -19.79 -7.67 2.94
N LEU A 50 -20.19 -6.72 2.09
CA LEU A 50 -20.06 -5.29 2.39
C LEU A 50 -21.18 -4.81 3.32
N VAL A 51 -22.39 -5.38 3.18
CA VAL A 51 -23.54 -5.06 4.05
C VAL A 51 -23.27 -5.44 5.51
N ILE A 52 -22.56 -6.54 5.77
CA ILE A 52 -22.15 -6.94 7.13
C ILE A 52 -20.95 -6.17 7.68
N GLY A 53 -20.52 -5.11 6.99
CA GLY A 53 -19.52 -4.17 7.49
C GLY A 53 -18.09 -4.42 7.01
N ARG A 54 -17.86 -5.22 5.96
CA ARG A 54 -16.55 -5.18 5.28
C ARG A 54 -16.42 -3.91 4.46
N VAL A 55 -15.22 -3.36 4.41
CA VAL A 55 -14.91 -2.19 3.61
C VAL A 55 -13.80 -2.53 2.63
N TRP A 56 -14.10 -2.33 1.35
CA TRP A 56 -13.13 -2.53 0.28
C TRP A 56 -12.47 -1.19 -0.06
N LYS A 57 -11.14 -1.14 0.00
CA LYS A 57 -10.36 0.04 -0.36
C LYS A 57 -9.20 -0.36 -1.28
N GLY A 58 -8.77 0.57 -2.10
CA GLY A 58 -7.53 0.48 -2.85
C GLY A 58 -6.59 1.61 -2.43
N THR A 59 -5.29 1.39 -2.61
CA THR A 59 -4.28 2.40 -2.34
C THR A 59 -3.28 2.47 -3.48
N ALA A 60 -2.90 3.69 -3.85
CA ALA A 60 -1.80 3.92 -4.76
C ALA A 60 -0.63 4.47 -3.93
N PHE A 61 0.55 3.84 -4.05
CA PHE A 61 1.75 4.25 -3.33
C PHE A 61 1.55 4.35 -1.80
N GLY A 62 0.69 3.48 -1.23
CA GLY A 62 0.37 3.47 0.21
C GLY A 62 -0.36 4.74 0.70
N GLY A 63 -0.94 5.53 -0.20
CA GLY A 63 -1.60 6.80 0.14
C GLY A 63 -0.63 7.95 0.39
N PHE A 64 0.67 7.77 0.10
CA PHE A 64 1.67 8.80 0.29
C PHE A 64 1.72 9.80 -0.88
N LYS A 65 1.86 11.08 -0.54
CA LYS A 65 2.21 12.16 -1.46
C LYS A 65 3.72 12.19 -1.63
N SER A 66 4.21 11.71 -2.78
CA SER A 66 5.63 11.52 -3.08
C SER A 66 6.54 12.66 -2.60
N ARG A 67 6.40 13.87 -3.17
CA ARG A 67 7.28 15.01 -2.88
C ARG A 67 7.28 15.46 -1.43
N SER A 68 6.13 15.41 -0.75
CA SER A 68 5.99 15.92 0.61
C SER A 68 6.25 14.88 1.70
N GLN A 69 5.97 13.59 1.44
CA GLN A 69 5.99 12.56 2.47
C GLN A 69 7.14 11.55 2.32
N VAL A 70 7.76 11.42 1.14
CA VAL A 70 8.96 10.56 1.00
C VAL A 70 10.13 11.05 1.85
N PRO A 71 10.46 12.36 1.91
CA PRO A 71 11.52 12.84 2.81
C PRO A 71 11.26 12.46 4.28
N TRP A 72 9.99 12.52 4.70
CA TRP A 72 9.60 12.09 6.04
C TRP A 72 9.77 10.57 6.26
N LEU A 73 9.56 9.73 5.24
CA LEU A 73 9.91 8.30 5.32
C LEU A 73 11.42 8.10 5.48
N VAL A 74 12.24 8.88 4.76
CA VAL A 74 13.69 8.83 4.88
C VAL A 74 14.12 9.20 6.30
N ASP A 75 13.56 10.26 6.88
CA ASP A 75 13.86 10.65 8.26
C ASP A 75 13.52 9.54 9.26
N LYS A 76 12.40 8.84 9.06
CA LYS A 76 12.02 7.68 9.88
C LYS A 76 12.99 6.52 9.74
N TYR A 77 13.48 6.27 8.53
CA TYR A 77 14.50 5.26 8.28
C TYR A 77 15.81 5.62 9.00
N MET A 78 16.26 6.87 8.89
CA MET A 78 17.47 7.35 9.58
C MET A 78 17.35 7.24 11.12
N LYS A 79 16.13 7.41 11.66
CA LYS A 79 15.81 7.19 13.08
C LYS A 79 15.63 5.72 13.47
N LYS A 80 15.79 4.78 12.53
CA LYS A 80 15.57 3.33 12.70
C LYS A 80 14.14 2.98 13.13
N GLU A 81 13.16 3.84 12.85
CA GLU A 81 11.74 3.57 13.12
C GLU A 81 11.13 2.61 12.09
N ILE A 82 11.71 2.57 10.89
CA ILE A 82 11.31 1.66 9.81
C ILE A 82 12.51 0.86 9.32
N LYS A 83 12.25 -0.40 8.97
CA LYS A 83 13.25 -1.31 8.39
C LYS A 83 13.29 -1.12 6.88
N VAL A 84 14.47 -0.91 6.32
CA VAL A 84 14.67 -0.83 4.85
C VAL A 84 15.72 -1.84 4.43
N ASP A 85 16.83 -1.93 5.17
CA ASP A 85 17.95 -2.82 4.85
C ASP A 85 17.55 -4.31 4.79
N GLU A 86 16.61 -4.75 5.63
CA GLU A 86 16.13 -6.14 5.65
C GLU A 86 15.43 -6.56 4.34
N TYR A 87 14.95 -5.61 3.55
CA TYR A 87 14.31 -5.89 2.27
C TYR A 87 15.33 -5.99 1.12
N VAL A 88 16.57 -5.53 1.32
CA VAL A 88 17.63 -5.58 0.30
C VAL A 88 18.37 -6.91 0.41
N THR A 89 18.00 -7.84 -0.46
CA THR A 89 18.59 -9.19 -0.50
C THR A 89 19.86 -9.26 -1.33
N HIS A 90 19.96 -8.46 -2.40
CA HIS A 90 21.07 -8.54 -3.36
C HIS A 90 21.57 -7.15 -3.74
N ASN A 91 22.89 -7.02 -3.88
CA ASN A 91 23.55 -5.83 -4.41
C ASN A 91 24.35 -6.24 -5.65
N LEU A 92 24.06 -5.64 -6.79
CA LEU A 92 24.73 -5.91 -8.06
C LEU A 92 25.18 -4.60 -8.72
N THR A 93 26.02 -4.71 -9.73
CA THR A 93 26.39 -3.58 -10.57
C THR A 93 25.43 -3.43 -11.76
N LEU A 94 25.36 -2.23 -12.36
CA LEU A 94 24.54 -2.02 -13.55
C LEU A 94 24.94 -2.93 -14.73
N LYS A 95 26.21 -3.37 -14.80
CA LYS A 95 26.70 -4.33 -15.80
C LYS A 95 26.02 -5.69 -15.69
N GLU A 96 25.56 -6.05 -14.49
CA GLU A 96 24.94 -7.33 -14.18
C GLU A 96 23.40 -7.25 -14.18
N ILE A 97 22.81 -6.25 -14.83
CA ILE A 97 21.36 -6.03 -14.85
C ILE A 97 20.56 -7.25 -15.31
N ASN A 98 21.04 -8.02 -16.28
CA ASN A 98 20.35 -9.22 -16.74
C ASN A 98 20.27 -10.29 -15.64
N LYS A 99 21.35 -10.48 -14.88
CA LYS A 99 21.36 -11.37 -13.70
C LYS A 99 20.39 -10.90 -12.62
N ALA A 100 20.18 -9.59 -12.49
CA ALA A 100 19.17 -9.05 -11.57
C ALA A 100 17.74 -9.46 -11.98
N PHE A 101 17.45 -9.52 -13.29
CA PHE A 101 16.17 -10.03 -13.78
C PHE A 101 16.01 -11.52 -13.52
N ASP A 102 17.05 -12.33 -13.72
CA ASP A 102 17.00 -13.77 -13.44
C ASP A 102 16.66 -14.03 -11.97
N LEU A 103 17.34 -13.33 -11.04
CA LEU A 103 17.08 -13.39 -9.60
C LEU A 103 15.64 -13.00 -9.21
N MET A 104 15.01 -12.09 -9.95
CA MET A 104 13.60 -11.73 -9.73
C MET A 104 12.62 -12.84 -10.11
N HIS A 105 12.96 -13.68 -11.10
CA HIS A 105 12.10 -14.79 -11.54
C HIS A 105 12.28 -16.05 -10.69
N GLU A 106 13.47 -16.25 -10.11
CA GLU A 106 13.78 -17.40 -9.25
C GLU A 106 12.99 -17.38 -7.92
N GLY A 107 12.52 -16.21 -7.48
CA GLY A 107 11.72 -16.06 -6.26
C GLY A 107 12.54 -15.98 -4.97
N ASP A 108 13.86 -16.18 -5.04
CA ASP A 108 14.80 -16.06 -3.91
C ASP A 108 15.21 -14.60 -3.61
N CYS A 109 14.60 -13.62 -4.28
CA CYS A 109 14.91 -12.20 -4.15
C CYS A 109 13.70 -11.37 -3.68
N LEU A 110 13.90 -10.55 -2.64
CA LEU A 110 12.95 -9.50 -2.25
C LEU A 110 13.20 -8.21 -3.02
N ARG A 111 14.44 -7.69 -2.97
CA ARG A 111 14.91 -6.53 -3.76
C ARG A 111 16.37 -6.70 -4.16
N VAL A 112 16.66 -6.25 -5.37
CA VAL A 112 18.02 -6.03 -5.88
C VAL A 112 18.28 -4.52 -5.93
N VAL A 113 19.39 -4.07 -5.37
CA VAL A 113 19.90 -2.71 -5.53
C VAL A 113 21.04 -2.73 -6.55
N LEU A 114 20.96 -1.83 -7.54
CA LEU A 114 21.97 -1.70 -8.59
C LEU A 114 22.83 -0.47 -8.33
N SER A 115 24.15 -0.66 -8.20
CA SER A 115 25.09 0.45 -8.23
C SER A 115 25.32 0.91 -9.67
N VAL A 116 25.06 2.19 -9.93
CA VAL A 116 25.22 2.83 -11.24
C VAL A 116 26.64 3.37 -11.44
N PHE A 117 27.30 3.74 -10.35
CA PHE A 117 28.64 4.29 -10.36
C PHE A 117 29.60 3.24 -9.76
N GLU A 118 30.62 2.90 -10.54
CA GLU A 118 31.80 2.11 -10.16
C GLU A 118 33.02 3.04 -10.22
#